data_AF-A0A966K0U6-F1
#
_entry.id   AF-A0A966K0U6-F1
#
_cell.length_a   1.000
_cell.length_b   1.000
_cell.length_c   1.000
_cell.angle_alpha   90.00
_cell.angle_beta   90.00
_cell.angle_gamma   90.00
#
_symmetry.space_group_name_H-M   'P 1'
#
loop_
_entity.id
_entity.type
_entity.pdbx_description
1 polymer ?
#
loop_
_entity_poly.entity_id
_entity_poly.type
_entity_poly.pdbx_seq_one_letter_code
_entity_poly.pdbx_strand_id
1 'polypeptide(L)'
;MVADACCRPLARDQRRDHQRLVAPPTVASRQLRNRTRSLITRAKNGESIIITVDGQPVAELRAIRETKQWRPKSEVFAAFTQADAGLRTELRTRNDLLDAESRRSVARRKRSSSDRNGSMSQRKQRVSR
;
A
#
# COMPACT_ATOMS: atom_id res chain seq x y z
N MET A 1 30.53 -3.73 50.53
CA MET A 1 29.86 -4.67 49.60
C MET A 1 28.52 -4.04 49.22
N VAL A 2 28.52 -3.25 48.14
CA VAL A 2 27.90 -3.53 46.80
C VAL A 2 26.37 -3.54 46.86
N ALA A 3 25.60 -2.78 46.06
CA ALA A 3 25.79 -2.04 44.81
C ALA A 3 24.81 -0.82 44.84
N ASP A 4 25.12 0.40 44.39
CA ASP A 4 25.54 0.90 43.07
C ASP A 4 24.60 0.54 41.90
N ALA A 5 24.25 1.57 41.12
CA ALA A 5 23.47 1.58 39.87
C ALA A 5 21.93 1.39 40.03
N CYS A 6 21.02 2.19 39.47
CA CYS A 6 21.09 3.12 38.35
C CYS A 6 20.05 4.25 38.51
N CYS A 7 20.52 5.50 38.63
CA CYS A 7 19.84 6.62 38.00
C CYS A 7 19.88 6.38 36.49
N ARG A 8 18.74 6.07 35.87
CA ARG A 8 18.62 5.96 34.41
C ARG A 8 18.40 7.38 33.87
N PRO A 9 19.37 8.00 33.17
CA PRO A 9 19.09 9.27 32.51
C PRO A 9 18.11 8.97 31.38
N LEU A 10 17.00 9.71 31.36
CA LEU A 10 16.10 9.78 30.22
C LEU A 10 16.94 10.30 29.04
N ALA A 11 17.40 9.37 28.21
CA ALA A 11 18.06 9.66 26.96
C ALA A 11 17.12 10.57 26.18
N ARG A 12 17.49 11.84 26.06
CA ARG A 12 16.90 12.80 25.14
C ARG A 12 16.88 12.13 23.77
N ASP A 13 15.67 11.87 23.28
CA ASP A 13 15.41 11.26 21.99
C ASP A 13 15.94 12.19 20.89
N GLN A 14 17.19 11.96 20.46
CA GLN A 14 17.86 12.71 19.40
C GLN A 14 17.28 12.43 18.00
N ARG A 15 16.11 11.79 17.90
CA ARG A 15 15.43 11.46 16.64
C ARG A 15 14.58 12.60 16.08
N ARG A 16 14.75 13.86 16.53
CA ARG A 16 13.89 14.99 16.11
C ARG A 16 14.56 16.13 15.33
N ASP A 17 15.87 16.12 15.10
CA ASP A 17 16.56 17.33 14.61
C ASP A 17 17.13 17.28 13.18
N HIS A 18 16.76 16.32 12.32
CA HIS A 18 17.39 16.21 10.99
C HIS A 18 16.57 16.80 9.83
N GLN A 19 15.35 17.27 10.06
CA GLN A 19 14.60 18.00 9.02
C GLN A 19 15.02 19.47 8.97
N ARG A 20 16.31 19.71 8.69
CA ARG A 20 16.67 20.92 7.93
C ARG A 20 16.09 20.72 6.53
N LEU A 21 15.24 21.64 6.09
CA LEU A 21 14.63 21.69 4.76
C LEU A 21 15.68 21.91 3.66
N VAL A 22 16.58 20.95 3.47
CA VAL A 22 17.40 20.86 2.27
C VAL A 22 16.53 20.17 1.23
N ALA A 23 16.28 20.85 0.11
CA ALA A 23 15.56 20.24 -0.99
C ALA A 23 16.26 18.92 -1.37
N PRO A 24 15.52 17.81 -1.48
CA PRO A 24 16.11 16.52 -1.80
C PRO A 24 16.87 16.63 -3.13
N PRO A 25 18.06 16.03 -3.25
CA PRO A 25 18.86 16.14 -4.46
C PRO A 25 18.09 15.61 -5.67
N THR A 26 18.13 16.40 -6.74
CA THR A 26 17.44 16.10 -7.99
C THR A 26 18.41 15.52 -9.01
N VAL A 27 18.02 14.42 -9.65
CA VAL A 27 18.84 13.65 -10.60
C VAL A 27 18.05 13.38 -11.88
N ALA A 28 18.62 13.75 -13.03
CA ALA A 28 18.00 13.46 -14.33
C ALA A 28 18.05 11.96 -14.68
N SER A 29 17.08 11.46 -15.45
CA SER A 29 16.99 10.07 -15.91
C SER A 29 18.30 9.54 -16.52
N ARG A 30 19.02 10.36 -17.29
CA ARG A 30 20.33 9.97 -17.85
C ARG A 30 21.39 9.71 -16.78
N GLN A 31 21.44 10.54 -15.74
CA GLN A 31 22.35 10.32 -14.61
C GLN A 31 21.95 9.10 -13.81
N LEU A 32 20.64 8.85 -13.63
CA LEU A 32 20.14 7.65 -12.99
C LEU A 32 20.63 6.38 -13.70
N ARG A 33 20.51 6.32 -15.03
CA ARG A 33 20.99 5.18 -15.84
C ARG A 33 22.50 4.96 -15.71
N ASN A 34 23.26 6.04 -15.73
CA ASN A 34 24.72 5.95 -15.73
C ASN A 34 25.29 5.68 -14.32
N ARG A 35 24.53 5.97 -13.25
CA ARG A 35 25.00 5.92 -11.85
C ARG A 35 24.03 5.16 -10.93
N THR A 36 23.35 4.15 -11.45
CA THR A 36 22.28 3.45 -10.72
C THR A 36 22.78 2.85 -9.39
N ARG A 37 23.94 2.18 -9.39
CA ARG A 37 24.48 1.51 -8.21
C ARG A 37 24.81 2.46 -7.05
N SER A 38 25.40 3.61 -7.35
CA SER A 38 25.75 4.59 -6.32
C SER A 38 24.50 5.29 -5.77
N LEU A 39 23.52 5.59 -6.63
CA LEU A 39 22.24 6.18 -6.20
C LEU A 39 21.41 5.21 -5.35
N ILE A 40 21.35 3.92 -5.70
CA ILE A 40 20.70 2.90 -4.87
C ILE A 40 21.40 2.78 -3.50
N THR A 41 22.74 2.80 -3.47
CA THR A 41 23.51 2.72 -2.21
C THR A 41 23.21 3.92 -1.31
N ARG A 42 23.16 5.13 -1.88
CA ARG A 42 22.76 6.35 -1.19
C ARG A 42 21.34 6.28 -0.65
N ALA A 43 20.40 5.83 -1.48
CA ALA A 43 19.01 5.64 -1.07
C ALA A 43 18.88 4.62 0.06
N LYS A 44 19.63 3.51 -0.01
CA LYS A 44 19.72 2.49 1.06
C LYS A 44 20.24 3.09 2.37
N ASN A 45 21.17 4.04 2.31
CA ASN A 45 21.69 4.75 3.48
C ASN A 45 20.72 5.79 4.06
N GLY A 46 19.52 5.93 3.48
CA GLY A 46 18.45 6.79 3.98
C GLY A 46 18.28 8.11 3.23
N GLU A 47 18.97 8.30 2.11
CA GLU A 47 18.84 9.50 1.29
C GLU A 47 17.60 9.42 0.35
N SER A 48 16.74 10.45 0.37
CA SER A 48 15.65 10.58 -0.61
C SER A 48 16.12 11.39 -1.81
N ILE A 49 16.00 10.82 -3.02
CA ILE A 49 16.51 11.43 -4.27
C ILE A 49 15.34 11.60 -5.24
N ILE A 50 15.16 12.80 -5.78
CA ILE A 50 14.14 13.07 -6.80
C ILE A 50 14.71 12.74 -8.18
N ILE A 51 13.96 11.97 -8.96
CA ILE A 51 14.30 11.65 -10.34
C ILE A 51 13.48 12.57 -11.25
N THR A 52 14.17 13.21 -12.19
CA THR A 52 13.55 14.07 -13.21
C THR A 52 13.69 13.51 -14.62
N VAL A 53 12.70 13.81 -15.44
CA VAL A 53 12.73 13.65 -16.90
C VAL A 53 12.44 15.03 -17.49
N ASP A 54 13.32 15.52 -18.36
CA ASP A 54 13.20 16.85 -18.97
C ASP A 54 12.97 18.00 -17.96
N GLY A 55 13.63 17.89 -16.79
CA GLY A 55 13.52 18.87 -15.71
C GLY A 55 12.27 18.74 -14.83
N GLN A 56 11.33 17.86 -15.17
CA GLN A 56 10.11 17.62 -14.39
C GLN A 56 10.31 16.47 -13.39
N PRO A 57 9.91 16.62 -12.12
CA PRO A 57 10.00 15.54 -11.13
C PRO A 57 8.96 14.45 -11.45
N VAL A 58 9.44 13.21 -11.61
CA VAL A 58 8.59 12.07 -12.00
C VAL A 58 8.59 10.92 -11.00
N ALA A 59 9.64 10.81 -10.19
CA ALA A 59 9.76 9.73 -9.20
C ALA A 59 10.65 10.12 -8.03
N GLU A 60 10.52 9.40 -6.92
CA GLU A 60 11.40 9.46 -5.76
C GLU A 60 12.08 8.10 -5.59
N LEU A 61 13.41 8.09 -5.48
CA LEU A 61 14.18 6.94 -5.04
C LEU A 61 14.47 7.07 -3.55
N ARG A 62 14.02 6.09 -2.77
CA ARG A 62 14.25 6.00 -1.32
C ARG A 62 14.46 4.54 -0.90
N ALA A 63 15.07 4.33 0.26
CA ALA A 63 15.09 3.02 0.90
C ALA A 63 13.66 2.48 1.09
N ILE A 64 13.45 1.21 0.75
CA ILE A 64 12.26 0.49 1.16
C ILE A 64 12.38 0.27 2.66
N ARG A 65 11.48 0.90 3.42
CA ARG A 65 11.36 0.63 4.86
C ARG A 65 10.63 -0.70 5.01
N GLU A 66 11.31 -1.72 5.50
CA GLU A 66 10.65 -2.94 5.96
C GLU A 66 9.90 -2.64 7.26
N THR A 67 8.73 -2.00 7.15
CA THR A 67 7.76 -1.99 8.24
C THR A 67 6.98 -3.29 8.16
N LYS A 68 7.66 -4.39 8.49
CA LYS A 68 6.97 -5.64 8.81
C LYS A 68 7.60 -6.27 10.04
N GLN A 69 7.66 -5.48 11.12
CA GLN A 69 7.82 -6.07 12.44
C GLN A 69 6.55 -6.84 12.75
N TRP A 70 6.71 -8.15 12.94
CA TRP A 70 5.64 -8.95 13.51
C TRP A 70 5.40 -8.45 14.94
N ARG A 71 4.26 -7.78 15.13
CA ARG A 71 3.82 -7.30 16.44
C ARG A 71 2.93 -8.38 17.04
N PRO A 72 3.13 -8.79 18.30
CA PRO A 72 2.20 -9.68 18.97
C PRO A 72 0.83 -9.00 19.03
N LYS A 73 -0.23 -9.81 18.97
CA LYS A 73 -1.63 -9.34 18.94
C LYS A 73 -1.91 -8.31 20.04
N SER A 74 -1.41 -8.56 21.25
CA SER A 74 -1.56 -7.67 22.41
C SER A 74 -1.00 -6.26 22.19
N GLU A 75 0.19 -6.12 21.60
CA GLU A 75 0.78 -4.80 21.30
C GLU A 75 -0.01 -4.02 20.26
N VAL A 76 -0.57 -4.72 19.27
CA VAL A 76 -1.41 -4.09 18.24
C VAL A 76 -2.68 -3.54 18.87
N PHE A 77 -3.37 -4.32 19.71
CA PHE A 77 -4.58 -3.86 20.40
C PHE A 77 -4.30 -2.76 21.43
N ALA A 78 -3.14 -2.81 22.11
CA ALA A 78 -2.76 -1.77 23.07
C ALA A 78 -2.48 -0.42 22.39
N ALA A 79 -1.99 -0.43 21.14
CA ALA A 79 -1.73 0.77 20.37
C ALA A 79 -2.95 1.30 19.59
N PHE A 80 -4.08 0.58 19.62
CA PHE A 80 -5.26 0.90 18.81
C PHE A 80 -6.37 1.50 19.68
N THR A 81 -6.81 2.71 19.35
CA THR A 81 -8.05 3.25 19.90
C THR A 81 -9.23 2.61 19.18
N GLN A 82 -10.16 2.02 19.93
CA GLN A 82 -11.36 1.44 19.36
C GLN A 82 -12.21 2.54 18.71
N ALA A 83 -12.59 2.35 17.44
CA ALA A 83 -13.53 3.24 16.77
C ALA A 83 -14.91 3.20 17.45
N ASP A 84 -15.71 4.25 17.23
CA ASP A 84 -17.05 4.35 17.82
C ASP A 84 -17.96 3.20 17.37
N ALA A 85 -19.01 2.95 18.15
CA ALA A 85 -19.93 1.86 17.88
C ALA A 85 -20.74 2.05 16.58
N GLY A 86 -20.92 3.30 16.13
CA GLY A 86 -21.62 3.64 14.89
C GLY A 86 -20.91 3.11 13.65
N LEU A 87 -19.58 3.18 13.63
CA LEU A 87 -18.76 2.66 12.53
C LEU A 87 -18.99 1.16 12.25
N ARG A 88 -19.28 0.35 13.29
CA ARG A 88 -19.56 -1.08 13.09
C ARG A 88 -20.85 -1.29 12.30
N THR A 89 -21.84 -0.44 12.51
CA THR A 89 -23.11 -0.49 11.77
C THR A 89 -22.90 -0.03 10.34
N GLU A 90 -22.14 1.05 10.12
CA GLU A 90 -21.83 1.54 8.78
C GLU A 90 -21.06 0.52 7.93
N LEU A 91 -20.07 -0.15 8.52
CA LEU A 91 -19.29 -1.19 7.83
C LEU A 91 -20.14 -2.40 7.44
N ARG A 92 -21.08 -2.81 8.30
CA ARG A 92 -22.03 -3.89 7.99
C ARG A 92 -22.92 -3.49 6.82
N THR A 93 -23.55 -2.31 6.90
CA THR A 93 -24.39 -1.78 5.82
C THR A 93 -23.62 -1.68 4.51
N ARG A 94 -22.37 -1.21 4.54
CA ARG A 94 -21.52 -1.14 3.35
C ARG A 94 -21.25 -2.52 2.75
N ASN A 95 -20.89 -3.50 3.57
CA ASN A 95 -20.62 -4.86 3.10
C ASN A 95 -21.87 -5.51 2.50
N ASP A 96 -23.04 -5.36 3.12
CA ASP A 96 -24.30 -5.90 2.61
C ASP A 96 -24.65 -5.32 1.22
N LEU A 97 -24.36 -4.03 1.00
CA LEU A 97 -24.53 -3.39 -0.30
C LEU A 97 -23.56 -3.96 -1.36
N LEU A 98 -22.28 -4.15 -1.00
CA LEU A 98 -21.27 -4.73 -1.90
C LEU A 98 -21.61 -6.19 -2.29
N ASP A 99 -22.16 -6.96 -1.35
CA ASP A 99 -22.62 -8.32 -1.61
C ASP A 99 -23.81 -8.34 -2.56
N ALA A 100 -24.77 -7.42 -2.37
CA ALA A 100 -25.91 -7.29 -3.26
C ALA A 100 -25.49 -6.88 -4.69
N GLU A 101 -24.51 -5.98 -4.82
CA GLU A 101 -23.94 -5.59 -6.13
C GLU A 101 -23.22 -6.74 -6.83
N SER A 102 -22.46 -7.51 -6.06
CA SER A 102 -21.78 -8.71 -6.57
C SER A 102 -22.78 -9.72 -7.11
N ARG A 103 -23.86 -10.00 -6.37
CA ARG A 103 -24.95 -10.89 -6.81
C ARG A 103 -25.63 -10.38 -8.08
N ARG A 104 -25.92 -9.08 -8.17
CA ARG A 104 -26.50 -8.46 -9.38
C ARG A 104 -25.59 -8.60 -10.60
N SER A 105 -24.28 -8.41 -10.41
CA SER A 105 -23.27 -8.53 -11.47
C SER A 105 -23.17 -9.96 -11.99
N VAL A 106 -23.18 -10.95 -11.08
CA VAL A 106 -23.22 -12.38 -11.44
C VAL A 106 -24.50 -12.73 -12.19
N ALA A 107 -25.66 -12.25 -11.74
CA ALA A 107 -26.94 -12.50 -12.41
C ALA A 107 -27.00 -11.89 -13.81
N ARG A 108 -26.41 -10.70 -14.03
CA ARG A 108 -26.27 -10.09 -15.36
C ARG A 108 -25.39 -10.93 -16.28
N ARG A 109 -24.24 -11.43 -15.78
CA ARG A 109 -23.35 -12.32 -16.55
C ARG A 109 -24.01 -13.65 -16.91
N LYS A 110 -24.80 -14.24 -16.01
CA LYS A 110 -25.50 -15.51 -16.27
C LYS A 110 -26.59 -15.37 -17.34
N ARG A 111 -27.28 -14.22 -17.40
CA ARG A 111 -28.25 -13.90 -18.46
C ARG A 111 -27.58 -13.75 -19.82
N SER A 112 -26.46 -13.05 -19.91
CA SER A 112 -25.74 -12.89 -21.18
C SER A 112 -25.07 -14.17 -21.69
N SER A 113 -24.82 -15.15 -20.82
CA SER A 113 -24.38 -16.49 -21.25
C SER A 113 -25.55 -17.38 -21.68
N SER A 114 -26.71 -17.29 -21.03
CA SER A 114 -27.90 -18.04 -21.44
C SER A 114 -28.43 -17.60 -22.81
N ASP A 115 -28.42 -16.29 -23.10
CA ASP A 115 -28.89 -15.77 -24.40
C ASP A 115 -27.99 -16.23 -25.56
N ARG A 116 -26.68 -16.35 -25.29
CA ARG A 116 -25.70 -16.91 -26.24
C ARG A 116 -25.87 -18.42 -26.44
N ASN A 117 -26.19 -19.17 -25.39
CA ASN A 117 -26.40 -20.62 -25.50
C ASN A 117 -27.74 -20.96 -26.17
N GLY A 118 -28.79 -20.18 -25.90
CA GLY A 118 -30.11 -20.33 -26.53
C GLY A 118 -30.08 -20.09 -28.04
N SER A 119 -29.33 -19.08 -28.49
CA SER A 119 -29.13 -18.81 -29.92
C SER A 119 -28.29 -19.87 -30.64
N MET A 120 -27.35 -20.53 -29.96
CA MET A 120 -26.58 -21.65 -30.53
C MET A 120 -27.41 -22.93 -30.69
N SER A 121 -28.34 -23.20 -29.76
CA SER A 121 -29.22 -24.39 -29.81
C SER A 121 -30.23 -24.32 -30.96
N GLN A 122 -30.82 -23.14 -31.21
CA GLN A 122 -31.71 -22.92 -32.35
C GLN A 122 -30.98 -23.04 -33.70
N ARG A 123 -29.70 -22.66 -33.75
CA ARG A 123 -28.88 -22.75 -34.98
C ARG A 123 -28.51 -24.19 -35.32
N LYS A 124 -28.30 -25.08 -34.33
CA LYS A 124 -28.08 -26.52 -34.55
C LYS A 124 -29.35 -27.25 -35.03
N GLN A 125 -30.53 -26.88 -34.53
CA GLN A 125 -31.80 -27.48 -34.97
C GLN A 125 -32.16 -27.17 -36.44
N ARG A 126 -31.65 -26.07 -37.02
CA ARG A 126 -31.87 -25.73 -38.43
C ARG A 126 -30.96 -26.46 -39.43
N VAL A 127 -29.86 -27.07 -38.98
CA VAL A 127 -28.88 -27.74 -39.88
C VAL A 127 -29.10 -29.26 -39.95
N SER A 128 -29.91 -29.83 -39.04
CA SER A 128 -30.26 -31.27 -39.04
C SER A 128 -31.61 -31.60 -39.70
N ARG A 129 -32.13 -30.73 -40.58
CA ARG A 129 -33.39 -30.93 -41.29
C ARG A 129 -33.19 -30.94 -42.79
#